data_AF-A0A382SK07-F1
#
_entry.id   AF-A0A382SK07-F1
#
_cell.length_a   1.000
_cell.length_b   1.000
_cell.length_c   1.000
_cell.angle_alpha   90.00
_cell.angle_beta   90.00
_cell.angle_gamma   90.00
#
_symmetry.space_group_name_H-M   'P 1'
#
loop_
_entity.id
_entity.type
_entity.pdbx_description
1 polymer ?
#
loop_
_entity_poly.entity_id
_entity_poly.type
_entity_poly.pdbx_seq_one_letter_code
_entity_poly.pdbx_strand_id
1 'polypeptide(L)'
;MVQTNESIYGKHRAFTSSQQNLVLPGAKSKYLEAISVTINGLQNGSTATTIANALGLVNPLEIDVGGIPQIRVRLADMYAMDMLWLQHNPLTKISAGDNQEWIVNQIVYPCWFPPSRAEATLTATYAAVTNADNTEVSITSEYLDGIPRNEALYYSEFSKNTDGVDSSSFGNWTQTTNLVGNMTGMLFNSPTIPGGSTLMEDGTIQQVRIQGNGNTLLVYEWSEIQNPGIFNGQMFNALEESPATTGILDNYRWLSLAKE
;
A
#
# COMPACT_ATOMS: atom_id res chain seq x y z
N MET A 1 6.02 27.18 -5.18
CA MET A 1 6.14 25.89 -4.47
C MET A 1 7.19 25.09 -5.22
N VAL A 2 8.24 24.65 -4.53
CA VAL A 2 9.32 23.86 -5.14
C VAL A 2 9.22 22.45 -4.58
N GLN A 3 9.12 21.46 -5.46
CA GLN A 3 9.18 20.04 -5.09
C GLN A 3 10.63 19.56 -5.23
N THR A 4 11.13 18.85 -4.23
CA THR A 4 12.48 18.27 -4.24
C THR A 4 12.43 16.81 -3.83
N ASN A 5 13.16 15.97 -4.57
CA ASN A 5 13.29 14.55 -4.25
C ASN A 5 14.66 14.28 -3.63
N GLU A 6 14.67 13.58 -2.49
CA GLU A 6 15.88 13.27 -1.75
C GLU A 6 15.97 11.76 -1.52
N SER A 7 17.09 11.15 -1.91
CA SER A 7 17.31 9.70 -1.74
C SER A 7 17.56 9.39 -0.27
N ILE A 8 16.80 8.44 0.28
CA ILE A 8 16.92 7.94 1.66
C ILE A 8 17.81 6.70 1.68
N TYR A 9 17.50 5.76 0.79
CA TYR A 9 18.32 4.60 0.50
C TYR A 9 18.69 4.66 -0.97
N GLY A 10 19.99 4.57 -1.26
CA GLY A 10 20.55 4.82 -2.59
C GLY A 10 19.84 4.03 -3.70
N LYS A 11 19.95 4.51 -4.94
CA LYS A 11 19.33 3.85 -6.10
C LYS A 11 19.89 2.43 -6.28
N HIS A 12 19.00 1.46 -6.50
CA HIS A 12 19.29 0.07 -6.85
C HIS A 12 20.32 -0.56 -5.91
N ARG A 13 20.05 -0.47 -4.60
CA ARG A 13 20.92 -1.05 -3.58
C ARG A 13 20.48 -2.47 -3.29
N ALA A 14 21.45 -3.38 -3.29
CA ALA A 14 21.25 -4.75 -2.83
C ALA A 14 20.52 -4.77 -1.48
N PHE A 15 19.44 -5.53 -1.42
CA PHE A 15 18.55 -5.59 -0.27
C PHE A 15 18.40 -7.04 0.16
N THR A 16 19.30 -7.43 1.07
CA THR A 16 19.43 -8.80 1.59
C THR A 16 19.25 -8.86 3.11
N SER A 17 19.00 -7.71 3.75
CA SER A 17 18.76 -7.57 5.18
C SER A 17 18.03 -6.26 5.47
N SER A 18 17.29 -6.22 6.59
CA SER A 18 16.53 -5.05 7.01
C SER A 18 17.43 -3.82 7.18
N GLN A 19 16.94 -2.67 6.73
CA GLN A 19 17.58 -1.39 6.90
C GLN A 19 16.80 -0.59 7.94
N GLN A 20 17.46 -0.17 9.01
CA GLN A 20 16.81 0.47 10.15
C GLN A 20 17.29 1.90 10.32
N ASN A 21 16.42 2.75 10.84
CA ASN A 21 16.74 4.12 11.24
C ASN A 21 17.37 4.96 10.12
N LEU A 22 16.94 4.77 8.87
CA LEU A 22 17.37 5.58 7.75
C LEU A 22 16.83 7.00 7.92
N VAL A 23 17.71 7.97 8.09
CA VAL A 23 17.31 9.37 8.29
C VAL A 23 16.58 9.89 7.05
N LEU A 24 15.45 10.58 7.24
CA LEU A 24 14.75 11.30 6.18
C LEU A 24 15.40 12.69 5.99
N PRO A 25 16.27 12.87 4.99
CA PRO A 25 16.99 14.13 4.81
C PRO A 25 15.97 15.22 4.45
N GLY A 26 15.95 16.37 5.15
CA GLY A 26 15.00 17.45 4.87
C GLY A 26 13.72 17.50 5.72
N ALA A 27 13.39 16.43 6.46
CA ALA A 27 12.18 16.36 7.31
C ALA A 27 12.12 17.44 8.42
N LYS A 28 13.24 18.09 8.73
CA LYS A 28 13.30 19.19 9.71
C LYS A 28 12.92 20.56 9.15
N SER A 29 12.96 20.74 7.84
CA SER A 29 12.79 22.04 7.19
C SER A 29 11.75 22.05 6.08
N LYS A 30 11.37 20.89 5.55
CA LYS A 30 10.43 20.77 4.44
C LYS A 30 9.26 19.87 4.80
N TYR A 31 8.14 20.10 4.14
CA TYR A 31 6.95 19.27 4.28
C TYR A 31 7.18 17.97 3.51
N LEU A 32 7.15 16.83 4.20
CA LEU A 32 7.28 15.52 3.59
C LEU A 32 5.93 15.13 2.97
N GLU A 33 5.86 15.18 1.65
CA GLU A 33 4.63 14.87 0.92
C GLU A 33 4.43 13.35 0.83
N ALA A 34 5.46 12.66 0.34
CA ALA A 34 5.39 11.23 0.07
C ALA A 34 6.74 10.54 0.26
N ILE A 35 6.67 9.23 0.47
CA ILE A 35 7.78 8.31 0.29
C ILE A 35 7.51 7.49 -0.95
N SER A 36 8.55 7.23 -1.71
CA SER A 36 8.47 6.33 -2.85
C SER A 36 9.48 5.21 -2.76
N VAL A 37 9.05 4.03 -3.20
CA VAL A 37 9.81 2.79 -3.15
C VAL A 37 9.83 2.16 -4.52
N THR A 38 11.02 1.76 -4.96
CA THR A 38 11.22 0.91 -6.13
C THR A 38 11.85 -0.38 -5.64
N ILE A 39 11.30 -1.52 -6.04
CA ILE A 39 11.88 -2.85 -5.79
C ILE A 39 12.16 -3.54 -7.11
N ASN A 40 13.26 -4.26 -7.19
CA ASN A 40 13.62 -5.04 -8.36
C ASN A 40 14.49 -6.23 -7.97
N GLY A 41 14.71 -7.12 -8.93
CA GLY A 41 15.60 -8.25 -8.77
C GLY A 41 15.58 -9.14 -10.00
N LEU A 42 16.16 -10.32 -9.86
CA LEU A 42 16.15 -11.35 -10.90
C LEU A 42 15.20 -12.47 -10.49
N GLN A 43 14.52 -13.08 -11.46
CA GLN A 43 13.83 -14.34 -11.25
C GLN A 43 14.87 -15.44 -11.00
N ASN A 44 14.57 -16.31 -10.04
CA ASN A 44 15.32 -17.52 -9.75
C ASN A 44 14.50 -18.75 -10.13
N GLY A 45 15.00 -19.55 -11.08
CA GLY A 45 14.42 -20.85 -11.44
C GLY A 45 13.34 -20.79 -12.53
N SER A 46 12.56 -21.87 -12.63
CA SER A 46 11.63 -22.11 -13.75
C SER A 46 10.24 -21.47 -13.59
N THR A 47 9.96 -20.86 -12.45
CA THR A 47 8.64 -20.27 -12.14
C THR A 47 8.83 -18.79 -11.88
N ALA A 48 8.03 -17.96 -12.57
CA ALA A 48 8.06 -16.52 -12.37
C ALA A 48 7.71 -16.14 -10.92
N THR A 49 8.31 -15.06 -10.41
CA THR A 49 7.84 -14.43 -9.18
C THR A 49 6.45 -13.83 -9.42
N THR A 50 5.57 -13.85 -8.43
CA THR A 50 4.29 -13.12 -8.53
C THR A 50 4.45 -11.69 -8.01
N ILE A 51 3.56 -10.78 -8.39
CA ILE A 51 3.59 -9.40 -7.87
C ILE A 51 3.37 -9.39 -6.35
N ALA A 52 2.44 -10.21 -5.85
CA ALA A 52 2.22 -10.36 -4.41
C ALA A 52 3.49 -10.82 -3.67
N ASN A 53 4.23 -11.76 -4.27
CA ASN A 53 5.50 -12.22 -3.70
C ASN A 53 6.59 -11.13 -3.79
N ALA A 54 6.73 -10.43 -4.92
CA ALA A 54 7.68 -9.32 -5.07
C ALA A 54 7.42 -8.18 -4.06
N LEU A 55 6.16 -7.75 -3.92
CA LEU A 55 5.74 -6.75 -2.92
C LEU A 55 5.96 -7.23 -1.48
N GLY A 56 6.10 -8.54 -1.26
CA GLY A 56 6.50 -9.11 0.03
C GLY A 56 7.94 -8.77 0.44
N LEU A 57 8.79 -8.29 -0.47
CA LEU A 57 10.22 -8.07 -0.22
C LEU A 57 10.49 -7.09 0.92
N VAL A 58 9.69 -6.01 1.00
CA VAL A 58 9.75 -5.05 2.10
C VAL A 58 8.46 -5.17 2.91
N ASN A 59 8.58 -5.70 4.14
CA ASN A 59 7.42 -5.91 5.00
C ASN A 59 7.81 -5.93 6.50
N PRO A 60 7.41 -4.92 7.30
CA PRO A 60 6.80 -3.66 6.90
C PRO A 60 7.83 -2.58 6.49
N LEU A 61 7.31 -1.52 5.87
CA LEU A 61 7.93 -0.20 5.83
C LEU A 61 7.38 0.63 7.01
N GLU A 62 8.26 1.24 7.79
CA GLU A 62 7.91 2.01 8.99
C GLU A 62 8.54 3.40 8.94
N ILE A 63 7.78 4.41 9.37
CA ILE A 63 8.25 5.79 9.55
C ILE A 63 8.04 6.18 11.01
N ASP A 64 9.12 6.56 11.67
CA ASP A 64 9.13 7.08 13.04
C ASP A 64 9.39 8.58 13.02
N VAL A 65 8.73 9.31 13.92
CA VAL A 65 9.04 10.72 14.20
C VAL A 65 9.30 10.86 15.69
N GLY A 66 10.53 11.24 16.05
CA GLY A 66 10.95 11.34 17.45
C GLY A 66 10.94 10.03 18.20
N GLY A 67 11.14 8.90 17.51
CA GLY A 67 11.10 7.55 18.08
C GLY A 67 9.69 6.99 18.33
N ILE A 68 8.66 7.65 17.80
CA ILE A 68 7.28 7.15 17.84
C ILE A 68 6.87 6.72 16.43
N PRO A 69 6.52 5.43 16.22
CA PRO A 69 5.99 4.96 14.95
C PRO A 69 4.74 5.74 14.57
N GLN A 70 4.80 6.45 13.45
CA GLN A 70 3.67 7.18 12.89
C GLN A 70 2.98 6.37 11.79
N ILE A 71 3.77 5.61 11.02
CA ILE A 71 3.30 4.78 9.92
C ILE A 71 3.95 3.42 10.01
N ARG A 72 3.16 2.38 9.77
CA ARG A 72 3.62 1.02 9.48
C ARG A 72 2.72 0.46 8.40
N VAL A 73 3.30 0.10 7.26
CA VAL A 73 2.54 -0.39 6.09
C VAL A 73 3.27 -1.49 5.36
N ARG A 74 2.51 -2.36 4.69
CA ARG A 74 3.03 -3.36 3.76
C ARG A 74 3.09 -2.74 2.37
N LEU A 75 4.11 -3.06 1.57
CA LEU A 75 4.15 -2.58 0.18
C LEU A 75 2.93 -3.03 -0.65
N ALA A 76 2.35 -4.18 -0.32
CA ALA A 76 1.11 -4.66 -0.96
C ALA A 76 -0.07 -3.69 -0.74
N ASP A 77 -0.22 -3.16 0.48
CA ASP A 77 -1.26 -2.18 0.79
C ASP A 77 -0.96 -0.84 0.11
N MET A 78 0.31 -0.41 0.10
CA MET A 78 0.74 0.80 -0.60
C MET A 78 0.46 0.71 -2.10
N TYR A 79 0.79 -0.42 -2.74
CA TYR A 79 0.50 -0.68 -4.15
C TYR A 79 -1.01 -0.62 -4.43
N ALA A 80 -1.84 -1.19 -3.55
CA ALA A 80 -3.28 -1.09 -3.68
C ALA A 80 -3.80 0.35 -3.51
N MET A 81 -3.24 1.14 -2.60
CA MET A 81 -3.60 2.55 -2.46
C MET A 81 -3.18 3.38 -3.68
N ASP A 82 -2.01 3.13 -4.24
CA ASP A 82 -1.55 3.79 -5.48
C ASP A 82 -2.59 3.60 -6.59
N MET A 83 -2.95 2.34 -6.84
CA MET A 83 -3.86 1.98 -7.92
C MET A 83 -5.30 2.42 -7.65
N LEU A 84 -5.79 2.26 -6.41
CA LEU A 84 -7.22 2.41 -6.09
C LEU A 84 -7.58 3.80 -5.57
N TRP A 85 -6.69 4.47 -4.85
CA TRP A 85 -6.96 5.79 -4.29
C TRP A 85 -6.28 6.89 -5.10
N LEU A 86 -4.97 6.79 -5.32
CA LEU A 86 -4.20 7.85 -5.98
C LEU A 86 -4.32 7.82 -7.51
N GLN A 87 -4.88 6.74 -8.06
CA GLN A 87 -4.92 6.48 -9.50
C GLN A 87 -3.51 6.52 -10.14
N HIS A 88 -2.50 6.22 -9.32
CA HIS A 88 -1.12 6.07 -9.75
C HIS A 88 -0.94 4.62 -10.20
N ASN A 89 -0.35 4.42 -11.39
CA ASN A 89 -0.08 3.10 -11.93
C ASN A 89 1.42 2.82 -11.94
N PRO A 90 1.95 2.09 -10.94
CA PRO A 90 3.36 1.71 -10.93
C PRO A 90 3.71 0.90 -12.18
N LEU A 91 4.80 1.27 -12.84
CA LEU A 91 5.49 0.42 -13.80
C LEU A 91 5.81 -0.91 -13.14
N THR A 92 5.21 -1.97 -13.65
CA THR A 92 5.41 -3.34 -13.19
C THR A 92 5.89 -4.18 -14.34
N LYS A 93 6.91 -4.99 -14.08
CA LYS A 93 7.39 -6.01 -15.01
C LYS A 93 7.69 -7.26 -14.21
N ILE A 94 6.98 -8.32 -14.55
CA ILE A 94 7.26 -9.68 -14.07
C ILE A 94 7.66 -10.48 -15.29
N SER A 95 8.94 -10.80 -15.39
CA SER A 95 9.44 -11.66 -16.45
C SER A 95 9.38 -13.13 -16.02
N ALA A 96 9.23 -14.01 -17.01
CA ALA A 96 9.10 -15.45 -16.84
C ALA A 96 10.28 -16.15 -17.55
N GLY A 97 11.44 -16.11 -16.91
CA GLY A 97 12.65 -16.79 -17.34
C GLY A 97 13.76 -16.63 -16.31
N ASP A 98 14.60 -17.65 -16.18
CA ASP A 98 15.71 -17.62 -15.23
C ASP A 98 16.63 -16.43 -15.49
N ASN A 99 17.04 -15.73 -14.43
CA ASN A 99 17.82 -14.50 -14.48
C ASN A 99 17.18 -13.33 -15.27
N GLN A 100 15.87 -13.39 -15.54
CA GLN A 100 15.16 -12.24 -16.09
C GLN A 100 14.77 -11.26 -14.98
N GLU A 101 14.86 -9.98 -15.29
CA GLU A 101 14.55 -8.90 -14.36
C GLU A 101 13.04 -8.81 -14.08
N TRP A 102 12.70 -8.65 -12.81
CA TRP A 102 11.41 -8.14 -12.39
C TRP A 102 11.59 -6.79 -11.67
N ILE A 103 10.61 -5.91 -11.78
CA ILE A 103 10.63 -4.58 -11.17
C ILE A 103 9.20 -4.12 -10.85
N VAL A 104 9.05 -3.42 -9.73
CA VAL A 104 7.88 -2.60 -9.39
C VAL A 104 8.37 -1.20 -9.06
N ASN A 105 7.99 -0.23 -9.89
CA ASN A 105 8.47 1.15 -9.86
C ASN A 105 7.38 2.13 -10.31
N GLN A 106 7.04 3.21 -9.64
CA GLN A 106 7.38 3.65 -8.31
C GLN A 106 6.15 3.33 -7.46
N ILE A 107 6.32 2.75 -6.27
CA ILE A 107 5.22 2.65 -5.31
C ILE A 107 5.28 3.92 -4.48
N VAL A 108 4.26 4.74 -4.56
CA VAL A 108 4.17 6.02 -3.86
C VAL A 108 3.35 5.83 -2.59
N TYR A 109 3.69 6.60 -1.56
CA TYR A 109 2.98 6.57 -0.31
C TYR A 109 2.88 7.97 0.28
N PRO A 110 1.68 8.57 0.30
CA PRO A 110 1.48 9.88 0.87
C PRO A 110 1.59 9.76 2.39
N CYS A 111 2.33 10.68 3.01
CA CYS A 111 2.50 10.68 4.46
C CYS A 111 2.29 12.07 5.07
N TRP A 112 2.45 13.13 4.26
CA TRP A 112 2.00 14.48 4.58
C TRP A 112 2.53 15.00 5.92
N PHE A 113 3.81 14.78 6.26
CA PHE A 113 4.32 15.27 7.54
C PHE A 113 4.81 16.71 7.45
N PRO A 114 4.33 17.61 8.34
CA PRO A 114 4.92 18.93 8.45
C PRO A 114 6.36 18.87 8.98
N PRO A 115 7.18 19.89 8.72
CA PRO A 115 8.53 19.97 9.25
C PRO A 115 8.53 19.80 10.78
N SER A 116 9.29 18.82 11.27
CA SER A 116 9.38 18.53 12.71
C SER A 116 10.79 18.81 13.24
N ARG A 117 10.89 19.32 14.47
CA ARG A 117 12.19 19.40 15.15
C ARG A 117 12.71 18.03 15.57
N ALA A 118 11.79 17.07 15.76
CA ALA A 118 12.13 15.69 16.04
C ALA A 118 12.78 15.05 14.81
N GLU A 119 13.63 14.06 15.04
CA GLU A 119 14.22 13.29 13.96
C GLU A 119 13.18 12.34 13.36
N ALA A 120 13.11 12.31 12.03
CA ALA A 120 12.24 11.39 11.30
C ALA A 120 13.11 10.33 10.63
N THR A 121 12.78 9.07 10.87
CA THR A 121 13.52 7.90 10.36
C THR A 121 12.61 6.94 9.66
N LEU A 122 13.17 6.18 8.73
CA LEU A 122 12.50 5.14 7.99
C LEU A 122 13.19 3.80 8.23
N THR A 123 12.40 2.76 8.45
CA THR A 123 12.85 1.38 8.55
C THR A 123 12.21 0.56 7.44
N ALA A 124 13.03 -0.13 6.65
CA ALA A 124 12.59 -1.07 5.62
C ALA A 124 12.97 -2.49 6.05
N THR A 125 11.97 -3.29 6.43
CA THR A 125 12.20 -4.66 6.92
C THR A 125 12.30 -5.63 5.74
N TYR A 126 13.40 -6.37 5.65
CA TYR A 126 13.60 -7.38 4.61
C TYR A 126 12.81 -8.64 4.94
N ALA A 127 12.08 -9.15 3.95
CA ALA A 127 11.51 -10.48 3.95
C ALA A 127 11.93 -11.21 2.67
N ALA A 128 12.45 -12.43 2.82
CA ALA A 128 12.82 -13.25 1.68
C ALA A 128 11.57 -13.65 0.90
N VAL A 129 11.65 -13.56 -0.43
CA VAL A 129 10.56 -13.87 -1.34
C VAL A 129 10.98 -15.02 -2.25
N THR A 130 10.04 -15.89 -2.63
CA THR A 130 10.38 -17.09 -3.42
C THR A 130 10.68 -16.73 -4.88
N ASN A 131 11.38 -17.59 -5.62
CA ASN A 131 11.66 -17.41 -7.05
C ASN A 131 12.31 -16.05 -7.40
N ALA A 132 13.05 -15.44 -6.48
CA ALA A 132 13.74 -14.18 -6.69
C ALA A 132 15.14 -14.20 -6.06
N ASP A 133 16.10 -13.65 -6.80
CA ASP A 133 17.49 -13.43 -6.38
C ASP A 133 17.91 -11.99 -6.69
N ASN A 134 19.09 -11.60 -6.19
CA ASN A 134 19.70 -10.28 -6.44
C ASN A 134 18.70 -9.12 -6.23
N THR A 135 17.94 -9.19 -5.13
CA THR A 135 16.93 -8.21 -4.78
C THR A 135 17.56 -6.86 -4.46
N GLU A 136 16.92 -5.80 -4.94
CA GLU A 136 17.32 -4.41 -4.76
C GLU A 136 16.14 -3.55 -4.32
N VAL A 137 16.45 -2.49 -3.57
CA VAL A 137 15.47 -1.47 -3.18
C VAL A 137 16.05 -0.07 -3.37
N SER A 138 15.20 0.85 -3.81
CA SER A 138 15.46 2.29 -3.83
C SER A 138 14.37 2.99 -3.06
N ILE A 139 14.74 3.92 -2.16
CA ILE A 139 13.76 4.66 -1.34
C ILE A 139 14.06 6.15 -1.44
N THR A 140 13.05 6.94 -1.81
CA THR A 140 13.16 8.38 -2.02
C THR A 140 12.05 9.11 -1.27
N SER A 141 12.40 10.20 -0.60
CA SER A 141 11.44 11.16 -0.02
C SER A 141 11.13 12.27 -1.00
N GLU A 142 9.87 12.66 -1.06
CA GLU A 142 9.36 13.79 -1.84
C GLU A 142 8.97 14.91 -0.90
N TYR A 143 9.58 16.08 -1.07
CA TYR A 143 9.34 17.24 -0.23
C TYR A 143 8.74 18.39 -0.99
N LEU A 144 7.89 19.16 -0.30
CA LEU A 144 7.37 20.43 -0.76
C LEU A 144 7.91 21.56 0.12
N ASP A 145 8.45 22.60 -0.53
CA ASP A 145 8.90 23.82 0.14
C ASP A 145 7.83 24.91 0.15
N GLY A 146 7.72 25.62 1.28
CA GLY A 146 6.79 26.74 1.49
C GLY A 146 5.32 26.35 1.66
N ILE A 147 5.02 25.10 2.05
CA ILE A 147 3.66 24.65 2.39
C ILE A 147 3.33 25.09 3.83
N PRO A 148 2.28 25.91 4.07
CA PRO A 148 1.86 26.30 5.41
C PRO A 148 0.92 25.26 6.07
N ARG A 149 0.82 24.04 5.55
CA ARG A 149 -0.05 22.99 6.09
C ARG A 149 0.61 22.32 7.30
N ASN A 150 -0.20 22.07 8.32
CA ASN A 150 0.20 21.36 9.55
C ASN A 150 -0.68 20.12 9.78
N GLU A 151 -1.18 19.53 8.70
CA GLU A 151 -1.98 18.32 8.71
C GLU A 151 -1.07 17.15 8.35
N ALA A 152 -1.27 16.00 8.99
CA ALA A 152 -0.56 14.77 8.69
C ALA A 152 -1.52 13.66 8.32
N LEU A 153 -1.08 12.77 7.44
CA LEU A 153 -1.86 11.61 7.03
C LEU A 153 -1.49 10.40 7.89
N TYR A 154 -2.48 9.84 8.55
CA TYR A 154 -2.32 8.70 9.45
C TYR A 154 -3.05 7.48 8.93
N TYR A 155 -2.48 6.31 9.24
CA TYR A 155 -2.99 5.02 8.81
C TYR A 155 -3.23 4.16 10.04
N SER A 156 -4.42 3.59 10.13
CA SER A 156 -4.78 2.65 11.19
C SER A 156 -5.17 1.34 10.56
N GLU A 157 -4.40 0.28 10.82
CA GLU A 157 -4.72 -1.06 10.37
C GLU A 157 -5.54 -1.80 11.43
N PHE A 158 -6.57 -2.50 10.98
CA PHE A 158 -7.34 -3.43 11.79
C PHE A 158 -7.41 -4.76 11.07
N SER A 159 -7.24 -5.85 11.81
CA SER A 159 -7.32 -7.20 11.26
C SER A 159 -8.14 -8.10 12.18
N LYS A 160 -8.78 -9.10 11.58
CA LYS A 160 -9.47 -10.17 12.29
C LYS A 160 -9.24 -11.48 11.57
N ASN A 161 -8.88 -12.52 12.34
CA ASN A 161 -8.95 -13.88 11.82
C ASN A 161 -10.43 -14.30 11.76
N THR A 162 -10.89 -14.68 10.56
CA THR A 162 -12.26 -15.12 10.28
C THR A 162 -12.43 -16.65 10.31
N ASP A 163 -11.38 -17.41 10.61
CA ASP A 163 -11.44 -18.86 10.80
C ASP A 163 -12.45 -19.21 11.92
N GLY A 164 -13.47 -19.99 11.58
CA GLY A 164 -14.49 -20.42 12.54
C GLY A 164 -15.47 -19.33 12.99
N VAL A 165 -15.47 -18.15 12.34
CA VAL A 165 -16.48 -17.11 12.55
C VAL A 165 -17.74 -17.48 11.78
N ASP A 166 -18.90 -17.37 12.44
CA ASP A 166 -20.21 -17.60 11.85
C ASP A 166 -20.42 -16.75 10.58
N SER A 167 -20.67 -17.42 9.46
CA SER A 167 -20.91 -16.81 8.15
C SER A 167 -22.39 -16.44 7.92
N SER A 168 -23.28 -16.80 8.85
CA SER A 168 -24.74 -16.62 8.68
C SER A 168 -25.29 -15.31 9.25
N SER A 169 -24.50 -14.55 10.02
CA SER A 169 -24.94 -13.34 10.71
C SER A 169 -24.16 -12.08 10.30
N PHE A 170 -24.91 -11.02 9.97
CA PHE A 170 -24.33 -9.70 9.73
C PHE A 170 -23.72 -9.12 11.02
N GLY A 171 -22.56 -8.46 10.91
CA GLY A 171 -21.89 -7.83 12.06
C GLY A 171 -21.03 -8.79 12.89
N ASN A 172 -20.70 -9.96 12.33
CA ASN A 172 -19.78 -10.93 12.92
C ASN A 172 -18.37 -10.36 13.17
N TRP A 173 -18.00 -9.23 12.56
CA TRP A 173 -16.84 -8.41 12.90
C TRP A 173 -17.26 -6.95 13.11
N THR A 174 -16.88 -6.38 14.25
CA THR A 174 -17.03 -4.95 14.53
C THR A 174 -15.70 -4.40 14.99
N GLN A 175 -15.34 -3.22 14.47
CA GLN A 175 -14.20 -2.43 14.92
C GLN A 175 -14.66 -1.02 15.25
N THR A 176 -14.29 -0.53 16.43
CA THR A 176 -14.54 0.85 16.84
C THR A 176 -13.21 1.60 16.89
N THR A 177 -13.18 2.81 16.34
CA THR A 177 -12.02 3.69 16.43
C THR A 177 -12.48 5.11 16.77
N ASN A 178 -11.65 5.82 17.54
CA ASN A 178 -11.83 7.24 17.79
C ASN A 178 -10.82 7.98 16.92
N LEU A 179 -11.32 8.80 16.00
CA LEU A 179 -10.48 9.54 15.06
C LEU A 179 -10.22 10.93 15.59
N VAL A 180 -8.96 11.37 15.50
CA VAL A 180 -8.58 12.76 15.67
C VAL A 180 -8.39 13.33 14.26
N GLY A 181 -9.36 14.10 13.77
CA GLY A 181 -9.36 14.64 12.41
C GLY A 181 -10.41 14.00 11.49
N ASN A 182 -10.24 14.19 10.19
CA ASN A 182 -11.16 13.68 9.16
C ASN A 182 -10.70 12.32 8.63
N MET A 183 -11.65 11.43 8.34
CA MET A 183 -11.39 10.18 7.62
C MET A 183 -11.57 10.42 6.11
N THR A 184 -10.55 10.14 5.32
CA THR A 184 -10.60 10.29 3.86
C THR A 184 -11.19 9.05 3.18
N GLY A 185 -10.89 7.87 3.69
CA GLY A 185 -11.43 6.61 3.19
C GLY A 185 -10.92 5.39 3.94
N MET A 186 -11.26 4.21 3.42
CA MET A 186 -10.90 2.92 3.98
C MET A 186 -10.42 1.99 2.86
N LEU A 187 -9.23 1.40 3.03
CA LEU A 187 -8.76 0.29 2.22
C LEU A 187 -9.15 -1.02 2.90
N PHE A 188 -9.84 -1.89 2.17
CA PHE A 188 -10.16 -3.23 2.61
C PHE A 188 -9.31 -4.25 1.87
N ASN A 189 -8.91 -5.31 2.57
CA ASN A 189 -8.24 -6.48 2.00
C ASN A 189 -9.00 -7.75 2.44
N SER A 190 -9.42 -8.56 1.49
CA SER A 190 -10.05 -9.87 1.69
C SER A 190 -9.19 -10.94 1.00
N PRO A 191 -8.55 -11.86 1.75
CA PRO A 191 -7.66 -12.86 1.16
C PRO A 191 -8.38 -13.91 0.30
N THR A 192 -9.71 -14.02 0.44
CA THR A 192 -10.55 -14.78 -0.49
C THR A 192 -11.49 -13.83 -1.22
N ILE A 193 -11.48 -13.93 -2.55
CA ILE A 193 -12.44 -13.26 -3.42
C ILE A 193 -13.73 -14.08 -3.38
N PRO A 194 -14.93 -13.48 -3.26
CA PRO A 194 -16.17 -14.17 -3.58
C PRO A 194 -16.12 -14.58 -5.06
N GLY A 195 -15.74 -15.82 -5.33
CA GLY A 195 -15.26 -16.24 -6.64
C GLY A 195 -16.36 -16.88 -7.47
N GLY A 196 -16.85 -16.15 -8.48
CA GLY A 196 -17.26 -16.65 -9.81
C GLY A 196 -18.34 -17.74 -9.94
N SER A 197 -18.76 -18.41 -8.87
CA SER A 197 -19.97 -19.19 -8.81
C SER A 197 -21.14 -18.20 -8.64
N THR A 198 -22.32 -18.55 -9.11
CA THR A 198 -23.54 -17.73 -9.04
C THR A 198 -23.99 -17.35 -7.61
N LEU A 199 -23.19 -17.65 -6.58
CA LEU A 199 -23.47 -17.37 -5.18
C LEU A 199 -22.36 -16.45 -4.63
N MET A 200 -22.72 -15.22 -4.28
CA MET A 200 -21.85 -14.23 -3.62
C MET A 200 -21.42 -14.64 -2.19
N GLU A 201 -21.76 -15.86 -1.77
CA GLU A 201 -21.66 -16.35 -0.40
C GLU A 201 -20.22 -16.79 0.00
N ASP A 202 -19.31 -16.98 -0.97
CA ASP A 202 -17.97 -17.55 -0.72
C ASP A 202 -16.86 -16.53 -0.36
N GLY A 203 -17.19 -15.23 -0.28
CA GLY A 203 -16.22 -14.17 0.06
C GLY A 203 -16.04 -13.97 1.57
N THR A 204 -14.81 -13.69 2.04
CA THR A 204 -14.55 -13.40 3.47
C THR A 204 -15.22 -12.10 3.93
N ILE A 205 -15.34 -11.11 3.04
CA ILE A 205 -16.11 -9.88 3.28
C ILE A 205 -17.28 -9.85 2.30
N GLN A 206 -18.51 -9.84 2.82
CA GLN A 206 -19.73 -9.75 2.02
C GLN A 206 -20.36 -8.35 2.08
N GLN A 207 -20.38 -7.73 3.25
CA GLN A 207 -21.00 -6.43 3.48
C GLN A 207 -20.21 -5.61 4.51
N VAL A 208 -20.19 -4.30 4.32
CA VAL A 208 -19.55 -3.33 5.21
C VAL A 208 -20.60 -2.34 5.69
N ARG A 209 -20.66 -2.11 7.00
CA ARG A 209 -21.49 -1.05 7.61
C ARG A 209 -20.60 -0.08 8.35
N ILE A 210 -20.83 1.20 8.10
CA ILE A 210 -20.17 2.30 8.81
C ILE A 210 -21.20 2.95 9.72
N GLN A 211 -20.85 3.06 11.00
CA GLN A 211 -21.68 3.69 12.01
C GLN A 211 -20.92 4.86 12.65
N GLY A 212 -21.62 5.98 12.85
CA GLY A 212 -21.12 7.14 13.57
C GLY A 212 -22.05 7.45 14.74
N ASN A 213 -21.49 7.55 15.95
CA ASN A 213 -22.24 7.82 17.19
C ASN A 213 -23.46 6.89 17.38
N GLY A 214 -23.30 5.60 17.05
CA GLY A 214 -24.35 4.58 17.17
C GLY A 214 -25.37 4.55 16.02
N ASN A 215 -25.32 5.50 15.08
CA ASN A 215 -26.21 5.51 13.91
C ASN A 215 -25.52 4.91 12.69
N THR A 216 -26.23 4.05 11.95
CA THR A 216 -25.77 3.58 10.64
C THR A 216 -25.74 4.74 9.66
N LEU A 217 -24.57 5.00 9.10
CA LEU A 217 -24.36 6.05 8.10
C LEU A 217 -24.37 5.47 6.69
N LEU A 218 -23.63 4.37 6.49
CA LEU A 218 -23.46 3.72 5.18
C LEU A 218 -23.54 2.21 5.35
N VAL A 219 -24.08 1.53 4.35
CA VAL A 219 -24.07 0.08 4.19
C VAL A 219 -23.75 -0.19 2.72
N TYR A 220 -22.74 -1.03 2.50
CA TYR A 220 -22.33 -1.46 1.16
C TYR A 220 -22.21 -2.97 1.12
N GLU A 221 -22.64 -3.58 0.03
CA GLU A 221 -22.15 -4.90 -0.36
C GLU A 221 -20.72 -4.79 -0.89
N TRP A 222 -19.94 -5.85 -0.75
CA TRP A 222 -18.55 -5.88 -1.21
C TRP A 222 -18.41 -5.56 -2.70
N SER A 223 -19.41 -5.96 -3.51
CA SER A 223 -19.52 -5.67 -4.94
C SER A 223 -19.79 -4.19 -5.25
N GLU A 224 -20.35 -3.44 -4.31
CA GLU A 224 -20.70 -2.02 -4.47
C GLU A 224 -19.55 -1.08 -4.11
N ILE A 225 -18.57 -1.57 -3.34
CA ILE A 225 -17.38 -0.79 -3.00
C ILE A 225 -16.48 -0.76 -4.22
N GLN A 226 -16.06 0.44 -4.62
CA GLN A 226 -15.24 0.65 -5.81
C GLN A 226 -13.99 -0.26 -5.80
N ASN A 227 -13.90 -1.06 -6.87
CA ASN A 227 -12.63 -1.57 -7.38
C ASN A 227 -12.34 -0.79 -8.66
N PRO A 228 -11.72 0.40 -8.62
CA PRO A 228 -11.39 1.16 -9.82
C PRO A 228 -10.41 0.43 -10.76
N GLY A 229 -9.93 -0.76 -10.38
CA GLY A 229 -9.01 -1.59 -11.17
C GLY A 229 -9.53 -2.07 -12.52
N ILE A 230 -10.79 -1.84 -12.93
CA ILE A 230 -11.25 -2.22 -14.27
C ILE A 230 -12.25 -1.17 -14.84
N PHE A 231 -11.79 -0.44 -15.86
CA PHE A 231 -12.50 0.49 -16.78
C PHE A 231 -12.49 2.01 -16.52
N ASN A 232 -11.53 2.69 -17.16
CA ASN A 232 -11.80 3.60 -18.28
C ASN A 232 -10.49 3.84 -19.08
N GLY A 233 -10.21 2.95 -20.04
CA GLY A 233 -9.02 3.04 -20.88
C GLY A 233 -7.72 2.81 -20.11
N GLN A 234 -7.28 1.55 -20.00
CA GLN A 234 -5.89 1.24 -19.64
C GLN A 234 -4.97 2.09 -20.53
N MET A 235 -4.35 3.13 -19.96
CA MET A 235 -3.27 3.82 -20.63
C MET A 235 -2.09 2.84 -20.63
N PHE A 236 -1.72 2.40 -21.83
CA PHE A 236 -0.66 1.45 -22.20
C PHE A 236 0.78 1.89 -21.80
N ASN A 237 0.96 2.55 -20.65
CA ASN A 237 2.28 3.04 -20.24
C ASN A 237 2.96 2.17 -19.17
N ALA A 238 2.32 1.10 -18.68
CA ALA A 238 3.08 -0.01 -18.13
C ALA A 238 3.65 -0.79 -19.32
N LEU A 239 4.98 -0.81 -19.49
CA LEU A 239 5.62 -1.74 -20.43
C LEU A 239 5.03 -3.14 -20.19
N GLU A 240 4.50 -3.74 -21.25
CA GLU A 240 3.56 -4.87 -21.29
C GLU A 240 4.00 -6.17 -20.57
N GLU A 241 3.02 -7.08 -20.42
CA GLU A 241 3.13 -8.56 -20.28
C GLU A 241 2.78 -9.22 -18.91
N SER A 242 1.66 -8.89 -18.24
CA SER A 242 0.94 -9.93 -17.46
C SER A 242 -0.45 -9.55 -16.98
N PRO A 243 -1.48 -10.43 -17.11
CA PRO A 243 -2.72 -10.36 -16.33
C PRO A 243 -2.50 -10.46 -14.81
N ALA A 244 -1.31 -10.87 -14.36
CA ALA A 244 -0.97 -11.02 -12.94
C ALA A 244 -0.78 -9.69 -12.18
N THR A 245 -0.68 -8.55 -12.89
CA THR A 245 -0.54 -7.20 -12.29
C THR A 245 -1.81 -6.71 -11.62
N THR A 246 -2.97 -7.18 -12.07
CA THR A 246 -4.28 -6.88 -11.48
C THR A 246 -4.70 -7.93 -10.45
N GLY A 247 -4.18 -9.16 -10.49
CA GLY A 247 -4.63 -10.25 -9.62
C GLY A 247 -4.45 -9.97 -8.12
N ILE A 248 -3.46 -9.16 -7.73
CA ILE A 248 -3.33 -8.72 -6.33
C ILE A 248 -4.48 -7.78 -5.91
N LEU A 249 -4.95 -6.92 -6.83
CA LEU A 249 -6.00 -5.93 -6.56
C LEU A 249 -7.39 -6.58 -6.42
N ASP A 250 -7.58 -7.81 -6.87
CA ASP A 250 -8.85 -8.51 -6.72
C ASP A 250 -9.27 -8.65 -5.26
N ASN A 251 -8.28 -8.74 -4.35
CA ASN A 251 -8.47 -8.82 -2.90
C ASN A 251 -8.72 -7.45 -2.24
N TYR A 252 -8.46 -6.34 -2.95
CA TYR A 252 -8.54 -4.99 -2.37
C TYR A 252 -9.74 -4.19 -2.85
N ARG A 253 -10.29 -3.35 -1.96
CA ARG A 253 -11.33 -2.37 -2.29
C ARG A 253 -11.03 -1.05 -1.59
N TRP A 254 -11.28 0.07 -2.26
CA TRP A 254 -11.18 1.39 -1.65
C TRP A 254 -12.57 2.01 -1.52
N LEU A 255 -12.92 2.42 -0.30
CA LEU A 255 -14.12 3.20 -0.03
C LEU A 255 -13.72 4.62 0.33
N SER A 256 -14.01 5.56 -0.57
CA SER A 256 -13.90 6.99 -0.25
C SER A 256 -15.01 7.40 0.71
N LEU A 257 -14.65 8.07 1.80
CA LEU A 257 -15.59 8.59 2.81
C LEU A 257 -15.64 10.12 2.81
N ALA A 258 -14.66 10.76 2.18
CA ALA A 258 -14.74 12.18 1.87
C ALA A 258 -15.66 12.39 0.65
N LYS A 259 -16.64 13.28 0.79
CA LYS A 259 -17.04 14.10 -0.36
C LYS A 259 -15.91 15.10 -0.58
N GLU A 260 -15.29 15.07 -1.75
CA GLU A 260 -14.47 16.20 -2.22
C GLU A 260 -15.25 17.52 -2.13
#